data_AF-A0A925HGV5-F1
#
_entry.id   AF-A0A925HGV5-F1
#
_cell.length_a   1.000
_cell.length_b   1.000
_cell.length_c   1.000
_cell.angle_alpha   90.00
_cell.angle_beta   90.00
_cell.angle_gamma   90.00
#
_symmetry.space_group_name_H-M   'P 1'
#
loop_
_entity.id
_entity.type
_entity.pdbx_description
1 polymer ?
#
loop_
_entity_poly.entity_id
_entity_poly.type
_entity_poly.pdbx_seq_one_letter_code
_entity_poly.pdbx_strand_id
1 'polypeptide(L)'
;MRDCLERTDLVHWPVGWRLAFDVADVLTLVVTAHGDIDNVLAVWDAAPDPQAAVHMAALRDDVLHHTARTHFHSPYLEEFPEAADKIGVFLMRPQTIPRIEAAFFMVTDPRLQQLLSDAIYPE
;
A
#
# COMPACT_ATOMS: atom_id res chain seq x y z
N MET A 1 15.54 8.66 15.96
CA MET A 1 14.93 8.05 14.76
C MET A 1 14.06 9.10 14.07
N ARG A 2 14.66 10.11 13.44
CA ARG A 2 13.95 11.20 12.75
C ARG A 2 14.21 11.25 11.23
N ASP A 3 15.13 10.41 10.73
CA ASP A 3 15.71 10.59 9.38
C ASP A 3 15.17 9.63 8.31
N CYS A 4 14.27 8.68 8.64
CA CYS A 4 13.72 7.79 7.60
C CYS A 4 12.61 8.43 6.76
N LEU A 5 12.06 9.58 7.14
CA LEU A 5 10.93 10.21 6.44
C LEU A 5 11.33 11.05 5.21
N GLU A 6 12.62 11.38 5.03
CA GLU A 6 13.07 12.25 3.93
C GLU A 6 13.03 11.58 2.53
N ARG A 7 12.70 10.28 2.42
CA ARG A 7 12.74 9.53 1.15
C ARG A 7 11.38 9.32 0.48
N THR A 8 10.28 9.81 1.06
CA THR A 8 8.94 9.67 0.46
C THR A 8 8.60 10.88 -0.39
N ASP A 9 9.11 10.89 -1.62
CA ASP A 9 8.73 11.94 -2.55
C ASP A 9 7.27 11.81 -2.95
N LEU A 10 6.60 12.95 -3.07
CA LEU A 10 5.21 13.07 -3.51
C LEU A 10 5.15 13.85 -4.83
N VAL A 11 4.34 13.36 -5.76
CA VAL A 11 4.03 14.00 -7.04
C VAL A 11 2.55 14.35 -7.09
N HIS A 12 2.23 15.51 -7.70
CA HIS A 12 0.86 15.97 -7.81
C HIS A 12 0.25 15.51 -9.13
N TRP A 13 -0.80 14.69 -9.05
CA TRP A 13 -1.61 14.22 -10.19
C TRP A 13 -2.94 14.97 -10.23
N PRO A 14 -3.70 14.91 -11.34
CA PRO A 14 -5.04 15.50 -11.41
C PRO A 14 -6.01 15.02 -10.32
N VAL A 15 -5.76 13.82 -9.77
CA VAL A 15 -6.54 13.18 -8.70
C VAL A 15 -5.97 13.42 -7.29
N GLY A 16 -4.98 14.30 -7.14
CA GLY A 16 -4.36 14.64 -5.86
C GLY A 16 -2.90 14.18 -5.73
N TRP A 17 -2.39 14.19 -4.49
CA TRP A 17 -1.01 13.78 -4.20
C TRP A 17 -0.87 12.25 -4.24
N ARG A 18 0.23 11.79 -4.86
CA ARG A 18 0.60 10.38 -4.96
C ARG A 18 2.07 10.19 -4.63
N LEU A 19 2.45 8.99 -4.21
CA LEU A 19 3.85 8.62 -4.02
C LEU A 19 4.59 8.66 -5.36
N ALA A 20 5.80 9.21 -5.36
CA ALA A 20 6.65 9.24 -6.55
C ALA A 20 7.19 7.85 -6.91
N PHE A 21 7.24 6.95 -5.93
CA PHE A 21 7.61 5.55 -6.08
C PHE A 21 6.39 4.66 -5.91
N ASP A 22 6.18 3.78 -6.88
CA ASP A 22 5.04 2.88 -6.90
C ASP A 22 5.45 1.49 -6.39
N VAL A 23 4.90 1.08 -5.24
CA VAL A 23 5.12 -0.25 -4.69
C VAL A 23 4.29 -1.30 -5.45
N ALA A 24 3.27 -0.91 -6.21
CA ALA A 24 2.52 -1.79 -7.10
C ALA A 24 3.44 -2.42 -8.15
N ASP A 25 4.36 -1.63 -8.72
CA ASP A 25 5.34 -2.10 -9.71
C ASP A 25 6.29 -3.14 -9.09
N VAL A 26 6.70 -2.95 -7.84
CA VAL A 26 7.56 -3.92 -7.13
C VAL A 26 6.82 -5.22 -6.88
N LEU A 27 5.58 -5.15 -6.37
CA LEU A 27 4.76 -6.35 -6.16
C LEU A 27 4.51 -7.08 -7.47
N THR A 28 4.21 -6.33 -8.53
CA THR A 28 4.02 -6.87 -9.88
C THR A 28 5.28 -7.56 -10.39
N LEU A 29 6.46 -6.93 -10.23
CA LEU A 29 7.74 -7.51 -10.60
C LEU A 29 8.00 -8.82 -9.84
N VAL A 30 7.76 -8.85 -8.53
CA VAL A 30 7.94 -10.05 -7.71
C VAL A 30 7.04 -11.18 -8.22
N VAL A 31 5.77 -10.91 -8.46
CA VAL A 31 4.81 -11.93 -8.92
C VAL A 31 5.16 -12.45 -10.31
N THR A 32 5.42 -11.55 -11.26
CA THR A 32 5.74 -11.90 -12.66
C THR A 32 7.09 -12.61 -12.79
N ALA A 33 8.03 -12.36 -11.87
CA ALA A 33 9.28 -13.10 -11.75
C ALA A 33 9.15 -14.43 -10.99
N HIS A 34 7.93 -14.84 -10.63
CA HIS A 34 7.65 -16.02 -9.81
C HIS A 34 8.34 -16.03 -8.43
N GLY A 35 8.53 -14.84 -7.86
CA GLY A 35 9.02 -14.68 -6.49
C GLY A 35 7.99 -15.10 -5.44
N ASP A 36 8.46 -15.34 -4.22
CA ASP A 36 7.62 -15.70 -3.09
C ASP A 36 6.90 -14.47 -2.51
N ILE A 37 5.68 -14.23 -3.01
CA ILE A 37 4.84 -13.12 -2.58
C ILE A 37 4.43 -13.23 -1.10
N ASP A 38 4.25 -14.44 -0.56
CA ASP A 38 3.85 -14.62 0.84
C ASP A 38 4.98 -14.15 1.76
N ASN A 39 6.23 -14.48 1.43
CA ASN A 39 7.39 -13.99 2.17
C ASN A 39 7.56 -12.47 2.06
N VAL A 40 7.36 -11.89 0.87
CA VAL A 40 7.44 -10.42 0.69
C VAL A 40 6.40 -9.70 1.54
N LEU A 41 5.15 -10.17 1.52
CA LEU A 41 4.08 -9.61 2.33
C LEU A 41 4.34 -9.80 3.83
N ALA A 42 4.87 -10.94 4.26
CA ALA A 42 5.24 -11.19 5.65
C ALA A 42 6.37 -10.25 6.13
N VAL A 43 7.39 -10.01 5.31
CA VAL A 43 8.47 -9.07 5.62
C VAL A 43 7.93 -7.64 5.72
N TRP A 44 7.04 -7.24 4.81
CA TRP A 44 6.38 -5.94 4.88
C TRP A 44 5.51 -5.83 6.15
N ASP A 45 4.77 -6.87 6.50
CA ASP A 45 3.99 -6.91 7.72
C ASP A 45 4.84 -6.72 8.98
N ALA A 46 6.05 -7.29 9.01
CA ALA A 46 6.96 -7.17 10.15
C ALA A 46 7.71 -5.82 10.23
N ALA A 47 7.68 -4.99 9.18
CA ALA A 47 8.48 -3.77 9.11
C ALA A 47 8.02 -2.70 10.13
N PRO A 48 8.85 -2.26 11.08
CA PRO A 48 8.44 -1.29 12.11
C PRO A 48 8.35 0.16 11.61
N ASP A 49 8.69 0.41 10.35
CA ASP A 49 8.80 1.75 9.77
C ASP A 49 7.42 2.33 9.40
N PRO A 50 7.05 3.55 9.84
CA PRO A 50 5.83 4.23 9.37
C PRO A 50 5.77 4.38 7.84
N GLN A 51 6.91 4.43 7.13
CA GLN A 51 6.95 4.38 5.66
C GLN A 51 6.20 3.18 5.09
N ALA A 52 6.35 2.01 5.72
CA ALA A 52 5.67 0.80 5.29
C ALA A 52 4.14 0.98 5.31
N ALA A 53 3.62 1.69 6.31
CA ALA A 53 2.20 1.98 6.43
C ALA A 53 1.73 3.04 5.41
N VAL A 54 2.57 4.04 5.10
CA VAL A 54 2.30 5.01 4.02
C VAL A 54 2.13 4.31 2.68
N HIS A 55 3.01 3.36 2.35
CA HIS A 55 2.89 2.57 1.13
C HIS A 55 1.66 1.65 1.15
N MET A 56 1.32 1.06 2.31
CA MET A 56 0.07 0.29 2.44
C MET A 56 -1.15 1.15 2.17
N ALA A 57 -1.18 2.37 2.71
CA ALA A 57 -2.26 3.32 2.51
C ALA A 57 -2.40 3.70 1.03
N ALA A 58 -1.29 4.02 0.36
CA ALA A 58 -1.30 4.44 -1.05
C ALA A 58 -1.85 3.35 -1.99
N LEU A 59 -1.62 2.07 -1.69
CA LEU A 59 -2.08 0.96 -2.52
C LEU A 59 -3.52 0.53 -2.25
N ARG A 60 -4.19 1.06 -1.21
CA ARG A 60 -5.56 0.65 -0.88
C ARG A 60 -6.58 1.15 -1.90
N ASP A 61 -6.31 2.27 -2.57
CA ASP A 61 -7.14 2.80 -3.66
C ASP A 61 -7.20 1.82 -4.85
N ASP A 62 -6.18 0.98 -5.02
CA ASP A 62 -6.09 -0.01 -6.09
C ASP A 62 -6.71 -1.36 -5.69
N VAL A 63 -7.32 -1.49 -4.50
CA VAL A 63 -7.99 -2.73 -4.07
C VAL A 63 -9.47 -2.68 -4.41
N LEU A 64 -9.90 -3.62 -5.25
CA LEU A 64 -11.31 -3.75 -5.64
C LEU A 64 -12.03 -4.84 -4.82
N HIS A 65 -13.28 -4.53 -4.48
CA HIS A 65 -14.22 -5.46 -3.86
C HIS A 65 -15.28 -5.84 -4.89
N HIS A 66 -15.17 -7.02 -5.48
CA HIS A 66 -16.16 -7.54 -6.41
C HIS A 66 -16.87 -8.73 -5.80
N THR A 67 -18.18 -8.58 -5.54
CA THR A 67 -19.06 -9.55 -4.88
C THR A 67 -18.52 -10.06 -3.54
N ALA A 68 -17.67 -11.09 -3.56
CA ALA A 68 -17.06 -11.73 -2.38
C ALA A 68 -15.52 -11.81 -2.46
N ARG A 69 -14.91 -11.16 -3.46
CA ARG A 69 -13.47 -11.20 -3.72
C ARG A 69 -12.86 -9.82 -3.53
N THR A 70 -11.92 -9.74 -2.60
CA THR A 70 -11.04 -8.58 -2.41
C THR A 70 -9.73 -8.87 -3.12
N HIS A 71 -9.37 -8.07 -4.11
CA HIS A 71 -8.16 -8.28 -4.90
C HIS A 71 -7.51 -6.96 -5.28
N PHE A 72 -6.18 -6.99 -5.40
CA PHE A 72 -5.41 -5.87 -5.91
C PHE A 72 -5.60 -5.77 -7.43
N HIS A 73 -6.05 -4.60 -7.89
CA HIS A 73 -6.34 -4.35 -9.29
C HIS A 73 -5.08 -3.86 -10.01
N SER A 74 -4.51 -4.74 -10.83
CA SER A 74 -3.40 -4.42 -11.71
C SER A 74 -3.57 -5.16 -13.03
N PRO A 75 -3.50 -4.48 -14.19
CA PRO A 75 -3.52 -5.14 -15.51
C PRO A 75 -2.42 -6.18 -15.67
N TYR A 76 -1.31 -6.03 -14.94
CA TYR A 76 -0.17 -6.93 -15.01
C TYR A 76 -0.32 -8.20 -14.15
N LEU A 77 -1.36 -8.28 -13.33
CA LEU A 77 -1.66 -9.44 -12.47
C LEU A 77 -2.88 -10.23 -12.95
N GLU A 78 -3.44 -9.94 -14.12
CA GLU A 78 -4.60 -10.66 -14.67
C GLU A 78 -4.35 -12.17 -14.82
N GLU A 79 -3.12 -12.56 -15.16
CA GLU A 79 -2.68 -13.97 -15.25
C GLU A 79 -2.31 -14.58 -13.88
N PHE A 80 -2.30 -13.78 -12.81
CA PHE A 80 -1.89 -14.17 -11.46
C PHE A 80 -2.97 -13.85 -10.40
N PRO A 81 -4.21 -14.36 -10.57
CA PRO A 81 -5.35 -13.97 -9.73
C PRO A 81 -5.15 -14.31 -8.25
N GLU A 82 -4.47 -15.40 -7.93
CA GLU A 82 -4.19 -15.78 -6.53
C GLU A 82 -3.25 -14.80 -5.84
N ALA A 83 -2.24 -14.28 -6.55
CA ALA A 83 -1.33 -13.28 -6.01
C ALA A 83 -2.04 -11.94 -5.81
N ALA A 84 -2.88 -11.53 -6.78
CA ALA A 84 -3.72 -10.35 -6.66
C ALA A 84 -4.64 -10.42 -5.43
N ASP A 85 -5.21 -11.59 -5.14
CA ASP A 85 -6.07 -11.83 -3.96
C ASP A 85 -5.28 -11.71 -2.67
N LYS A 86 -4.10 -12.33 -2.61
CA LYS A 86 -3.22 -12.25 -1.44
C LYS A 86 -2.85 -10.81 -1.11
N ILE A 87 -2.46 -10.03 -2.12
CA ILE A 87 -2.11 -8.61 -1.95
C ILE A 87 -3.35 -7.81 -1.49
N GLY A 88 -4.50 -8.00 -2.15
CA GLY A 88 -5.74 -7.30 -1.80
C GLY A 88 -6.19 -7.60 -0.38
N VAL A 89 -6.23 -8.88 0.00
CA VAL A 89 -6.55 -9.31 1.36
C VAL A 89 -5.57 -8.71 2.35
N PHE A 90 -4.26 -8.80 2.08
CA PHE A 90 -3.21 -8.25 2.94
C PHE A 90 -3.42 -6.77 3.26
N LEU A 91 -3.69 -5.96 2.23
CA LEU A 91 -3.89 -4.51 2.35
C LEU A 91 -5.18 -4.16 3.11
N MET A 92 -6.21 -5.02 3.04
CA MET A 92 -7.52 -4.80 3.65
C MET A 92 -7.69 -5.46 5.03
N ARG A 93 -6.66 -6.13 5.56
CA ARG A 93 -6.71 -6.73 6.90
C ARG A 93 -7.08 -5.67 7.96
N PRO A 94 -7.90 -6.02 8.98
CA PRO A 94 -8.28 -5.08 10.03
C PRO A 94 -7.09 -4.45 10.77
N GLN A 95 -5.97 -5.18 10.89
CA GLN A 95 -4.75 -4.71 11.55
C GLN A 95 -4.01 -3.62 10.76
N THR A 96 -4.30 -3.46 9.46
CA THR A 96 -3.69 -2.44 8.61
C THR A 96 -4.19 -1.04 9.00
N ILE A 97 -5.46 -0.90 9.41
CA ILE A 97 -6.05 0.40 9.77
C ILE A 97 -5.33 1.05 10.97
N PRO A 98 -5.19 0.39 12.15
CA PRO A 98 -4.45 0.97 13.27
C PRO A 98 -3.00 1.33 12.95
N ARG A 99 -2.38 0.63 11.98
CA ARG A 99 -1.01 0.89 11.56
C ARG A 99 -0.91 2.14 10.68
N ILE A 100 -1.86 2.33 9.76
CA ILE A 100 -1.99 3.57 8.98
C ILE A 100 -2.29 4.74 9.91
N GLU A 101 -3.18 4.56 10.88
CA GLU A 101 -3.50 5.58 11.89
C GLU A 101 -2.28 5.94 12.76
N ALA A 102 -1.51 4.95 13.23
CA ALA A 102 -0.28 5.20 13.95
C ALA A 102 0.73 6.00 13.11
N ALA A 103 0.87 5.67 11.82
CA ALA A 103 1.74 6.41 10.90
C ALA A 103 1.28 7.86 10.69
N PHE A 104 -0.03 8.13 10.67
CA PHE A 104 -0.58 9.48 10.55
C PHE A 104 -0.03 10.42 11.63
N PHE A 105 0.04 9.95 12.87
CA PHE A 105 0.60 10.73 13.99
C PHE A 105 2.12 10.81 14.00
N MET A 106 2.82 9.97 13.22
CA MET A 106 4.28 9.96 13.13
C MET A 106 4.81 10.84 11.99
N VAL A 107 4.04 11.03 10.93
CA VAL A 107 4.40 11.89 9.80
C VAL A 107 4.07 13.35 10.10
N THR A 108 4.92 14.27 9.62
CA THR A 108 4.74 15.72 9.77
C THR A 108 4.30 16.41 8.48
N ASP A 109 4.44 15.74 7.34
CA ASP A 109 4.00 16.29 6.05
C ASP A 109 2.47 16.21 5.95
N PRO A 110 1.76 17.36 5.84
CA PRO A 110 0.31 17.38 5.77
C PRO A 110 -0.25 16.63 4.54
N ARG A 111 0.53 16.51 3.46
CA ARG A 111 0.14 15.78 2.25
C ARG A 111 0.14 14.27 2.48
N LEU A 112 1.12 13.76 3.24
CA LEU A 112 1.15 12.36 3.66
C LEU A 112 0.04 12.08 4.68
N GLN A 113 -0.24 13.02 5.58
CA GLN A 113 -1.37 12.90 6.50
C GLN A 113 -2.71 12.79 5.75
N GLN A 114 -2.92 13.59 4.71
CA GLN A 114 -4.11 13.48 3.86
C GLN A 114 -4.22 12.08 3.22
N LEU A 115 -3.16 11.60 2.58
CA LEU A 115 -3.12 10.26 1.95
C LEU A 115 -3.45 9.15 2.97
N LEU A 116 -2.89 9.22 4.18
CA LEU A 116 -3.16 8.25 5.24
C LEU A 116 -4.62 8.33 5.73
N SER A 117 -5.19 9.54 5.81
CA SER A 117 -6.58 9.77 6.20
C SER A 117 -7.56 9.17 5.18
N ASP A 118 -7.33 9.45 3.89
CA ASP A 118 -8.18 8.97 2.79
C ASP A 118 -8.22 7.43 2.75
N ALA A 119 -7.08 6.78 3.01
CA ALA A 119 -7.00 5.32 3.01
C ALA A 119 -7.75 4.63 4.17
N ILE A 120 -7.99 5.33 5.28
CA ILE A 120 -8.78 4.82 6.42
C ILE A 120 -10.28 5.01 6.14
N TYR A 121 -10.65 6.14 5.55
CA TYR A 121 -12.02 6.53 5.27
C TYR A 121 -12.21 6.76 3.75
N PRO A 122 -12.21 5.69 2.94
CA PRO A 122 -12.45 5.84 1.51
C PRO A 122 -13.88 6.39 1.29
N GLU A 123 -13.99 7.47 0.52
CA GLU A 123 -15.29 8.08 0.12
C GLU A 123 -16.12 7.18 -0.79
#